data_AF-A0AB39Q2I4-F1
#
_entry.id   AF-A0AB39Q2I4-F1
#
_cell.length_a   1.000
_cell.length_b   1.000
_cell.length_c   1.000
_cell.angle_alpha   90.00
_cell.angle_beta   90.00
_cell.angle_gamma   90.00
#
_symmetry.space_group_name_H-M   'P 1'
#
loop_
_entity.id
_entity.type
_entity.pdbx_description
1 polymer ?
#
loop_
_entity_poly.entity_id
_entity_poly.type
_entity_poly.pdbx_seq_one_letter_code
_entity_poly.pdbx_strand_id
1 'polypeptide(L)' 'MTSLPGGSDNGGSAREPQPFVCARCGAQAKAPQPTWTCSVENGIRHYICDSCSRENLRAIEGRLDSAWW' A
#
# COMPACT_ATOMS: atom_id res chain seq x y z
N MET A 1 -13.98 -1.61 -52.42
CA MET A 1 -14.65 -2.44 -51.40
C MET A 1 -13.69 -3.53 -50.99
N THR A 2 -12.98 -3.37 -49.88
CA THR A 2 -12.19 -4.45 -49.30
C THR A 2 -12.35 -4.34 -47.79
N SER A 3 -13.34 -5.07 -47.26
CA SER A 3 -13.59 -5.18 -45.83
C SER A 3 -12.56 -6.14 -45.24
N LEU A 4 -11.78 -5.69 -44.25
CA LEU A 4 -10.95 -6.57 -43.43
C LEU A 4 -11.70 -6.92 -42.13
N PRO A 5 -11.59 -8.17 -41.66
CA PRO A 5 -12.44 -8.69 -40.59
C PRO A 5 -11.97 -8.22 -39.21
N GLY A 6 -12.94 -7.98 -38.34
CA GLY A 6 -12.74 -7.68 -36.92
C GLY A 6 -11.89 -8.76 -36.25
N GLY A 7 -10.87 -8.30 -35.53
CA GLY A 7 -9.91 -9.17 -34.86
C GLY A 7 -9.72 -8.73 -33.42
N SER A 8 -10.28 -9.54 -32.53
CA SER A 8 -9.96 -9.66 -31.11
C SER A 8 -10.22 -8.44 -30.23
N ASP A 9 -11.42 -8.43 -29.64
CA ASP A 9 -11.59 -8.04 -28.25
C ASP A 9 -10.72 -8.96 -27.38
N ASN A 10 -9.45 -8.59 -27.23
CA ASN A 10 -8.64 -9.08 -26.13
C ASN A 10 -9.24 -8.47 -24.86
N GLY A 11 -10.28 -9.12 -24.34
CA GLY A 11 -10.78 -8.97 -22.99
C GLY A 11 -9.65 -9.36 -22.03
N GLY A 12 -8.69 -8.46 -21.89
CA GLY A 12 -7.66 -8.53 -20.87
C GLY A 12 -8.40 -8.56 -19.54
N SER A 13 -8.49 -9.75 -18.97
CA SER A 13 -8.95 -9.95 -17.61
C SER A 13 -8.11 -9.02 -16.75
N ALA A 14 -8.69 -7.88 -16.38
CA ALA A 14 -8.04 -6.91 -15.53
C ALA A 14 -7.73 -7.66 -14.25
N ARG A 15 -6.45 -8.00 -14.03
CA ARG A 15 -5.99 -8.58 -12.78
C ARG A 15 -6.50 -7.63 -11.71
N GLU A 16 -7.47 -8.09 -10.93
CA GLU A 16 -8.01 -7.32 -9.84
C GLU A 16 -6.80 -6.88 -8.99
N PRO A 17 -6.64 -5.58 -8.70
CA PRO A 17 -5.48 -5.11 -7.96
C PRO A 17 -5.35 -5.93 -6.69
N GLN A 18 -4.21 -6.61 -6.53
CA GLN A 18 -3.93 -7.36 -5.31
C GLN A 18 -4.05 -6.38 -4.13
N PRO A 19 -4.83 -6.73 -3.08
CA PRO A 19 -5.03 -5.82 -1.97
C PRO A 19 -3.70 -5.55 -1.26
N PHE A 20 -3.46 -4.29 -0.91
CA PHE A 20 -2.34 -3.89 -0.07
C PHE A 20 -2.58 -4.43 1.34
N VAL A 21 -1.57 -5.04 1.95
CA VAL A 21 -1.68 -5.63 3.28
C VAL A 21 -0.72 -4.94 4.23
N CYS A 22 -1.22 -4.53 5.40
CA CYS A 22 -0.41 -3.96 6.46
C CYS A 22 0.53 -5.03 7.03
N ALA A 23 1.85 -4.80 6.97
CA ALA A 23 2.86 -5.73 7.46
C ALA A 23 2.81 -5.93 8.99
N ARG A 24 2.14 -5.06 9.74
CA ARG A 24 2.04 -5.13 11.21
C ARG A 24 0.76 -5.82 11.70
N CYS A 25 -0.41 -5.46 11.16
CA CYS A 25 -1.70 -5.95 11.65
C CYS A 25 -2.51 -6.75 10.63
N GLY A 26 -2.04 -6.88 9.38
CA GLY A 26 -2.74 -7.64 8.34
C GLY A 26 -3.96 -6.92 7.71
N ALA A 27 -4.26 -5.68 8.10
CA ALA A 27 -5.33 -4.89 7.49
C ALA A 27 -5.15 -4.81 5.97
N GLN A 28 -6.25 -4.91 5.21
CA GLN A 28 -6.23 -4.92 3.75
C GLN A 28 -6.82 -3.62 3.18
N ALA A 29 -6.25 -3.13 2.08
CA ALA A 29 -6.78 -2.01 1.31
C ALA A 29 -6.84 -2.37 -0.18
N LYS A 30 -7.99 -2.12 -0.82
CA LYS A 30 -8.21 -2.43 -2.24
C LYS A 30 -7.43 -1.52 -3.20
N ALA A 31 -6.94 -0.39 -2.70
CA ALA A 31 -6.15 0.59 -3.45
C ALA A 31 -5.06 1.18 -2.54
N PRO A 32 -4.00 1.78 -3.11
CA PRO A 32 -3.00 2.49 -2.31
C PRO A 32 -3.68 3.61 -1.53
N GLN A 33 -3.64 3.54 -0.22
CA GLN A 33 -4.18 4.56 0.67
C GLN A 33 -3.11 5.65 0.84
N PRO A 34 -3.38 6.94 0.54
CA PRO A 34 -2.39 8.02 0.67
C PRO A 34 -1.84 8.19 2.09
N THR A 35 -2.61 7.74 3.08
CA THR A 35 -2.29 7.81 4.51
C THR A 35 -1.44 6.65 5.01
N TRP A 36 -1.24 5.62 4.19
CA TRP A 36 -0.42 4.47 4.56
C TRP A 36 1.06 4.77 4.31
N THR A 37 1.90 4.35 5.24
CA THR A 37 3.34 4.48 5.09
C THR A 37 3.86 3.35 4.22
N CYS A 38 4.71 3.69 3.26
CA CYS A 38 5.37 2.73 2.41
C CYS A 38 6.88 2.77 2.66
N SER A 39 7.41 1.70 3.25
CA SER A 39 8.84 1.53 3.52
C SER A 39 9.41 0.47 2.58
N VAL A 40 10.69 0.59 2.25
CA VAL A 40 11.42 -0.43 1.49
C VAL A 40 12.56 -0.92 2.37
N GLU A 41 12.53 -2.19 2.74
CA GLU A 41 13.55 -2.83 3.58
C GLU A 41 14.09 -4.05 2.84
N ASN A 42 15.42 -4.14 2.67
CA ASN A 42 16.06 -5.22 1.90
C ASN A 42 15.50 -5.39 0.48
N GLY A 43 15.03 -4.29 -0.12
CA GLY A 43 14.37 -4.30 -1.44
C GLY A 43 12.90 -4.74 -1.43
N ILE A 44 12.36 -5.16 -0.29
CA ILE A 44 10.97 -5.57 -0.10
C ILE A 44 10.15 -4.36 0.35
N ARG A 45 9.02 -4.15 -0.32
CA ARG A 45 8.10 -3.06 0.01
C ARG A 45 7.15 -3.50 1.14
N HIS A 46 7.20 -2.79 2.25
CA HIS A 46 6.32 -2.97 3.39
C HIS A 46 5.33 -1.81 3.47
N TYR A 47 4.06 -2.15 3.60
CA TYR A 47 2.98 -1.18 3.79
C TYR A 47 2.54 -1.20 5.26
N ILE A 48 2.36 -0.03 5.86
CA ILE A 48 1.89 0.11 7.24
C ILE A 48 0.65 1.02 7.23
N CYS A 49 -0.44 0.57 7.83
CA CYS A 49 -1.68 1.35 7.89
C CYS A 49 -1.55 2.57 8.79
N ASP A 50 -2.42 3.57 8.57
CA ASP A 50 -2.43 4.83 9.32
C ASP A 50 -2.44 4.61 10.84
N SER A 51 -3.21 3.62 11.32
CA SER A 51 -3.35 3.33 12.74
C SER A 51 -2.06 2.77 13.32
N CYS A 52 -1.43 1.82 12.60
CA CYS A 52 -0.14 1.26 13.00
C CYS A 52 0.99 2.29 12.94
N SER A 53 0.98 3.18 11.95
CA SER A 53 1.96 4.26 11.84
C SER A 53 1.82 5.25 13.00
N ARG A 54 0.60 5.66 13.36
CA ARG A 54 0.33 6.57 14.48
C ARG A 54 0.72 5.98 15.83
N GLU A 55 0.48 4.69 16.02
CA GLU A 55 0.87 4.01 17.26
C GLU A 55 2.39 3.92 17.41
N ASN A 56 3.13 3.69 16.32
CA ASN A 56 4.59 3.76 16.33
C ASN A 56 5.10 5.15 16.73
N LEU A 57 4.49 6.23 16.20
CA LEU A 57 4.86 7.59 16.57
C LEU A 57 4.65 7.85 18.08
N ARG A 58 3.49 7.46 18.63
CA ARG A 58 3.19 7.60 20.07
C ARG A 58 4.19 6.84 20.95
N ALA A 59 4.62 5.66 20.53
CA ALA A 59 5.59 4.85 21.28
C ALA A 59 6.99 5.49 21.31
N ILE A 60 7.35 6.28 20.29
CA ILE A 60 8.62 7.03 20.23
C ILE A 60 8.51 8.32 21.05
N GLU A 61 7.42 9.07 20.90
CA GLU A 61 7.17 10.31 21.64
C GLU A 61 7.19 10.09 23.16
N GLY A 62 6.62 8.98 23.65
CA GLY A 62 6.67 8.64 25.07
C GLY A 62 8.05 8.26 25.63
N ARG A 63 9.07 8.12 24.76
CA ARG A 63 10.45 7.74 25.12
C ARG A 63 11.46 8.86 24.87
N LEU A 64 11.09 9.94 24.19
CA LEU A 64 11.96 11.11 24.12
C LEU A 64 11.90 11.84 25.46
N ASP A 65 13.06 11.96 26.11
CA ASP A 65 13.19 12.76 27.32
C ASP A 65 12.79 14.21 27.01
N SER A 66 11.96 14.79 27.87
CA SER A 66 11.51 16.17 27.71
C SER A 66 12.68 17.17 27.81
N ALA A 67 13.91 16.77 28.12
CA ALA A 67 15.07 17.65 28.15
C ALA A 67 15.54 18.17 26.76
N TRP A 68 14.88 17.80 25.66
CA TRP A 68 15.12 18.34 24.32
C TRP A 68 13.90 19.11 23.76
N TRP A 69 13.36 20.02 24.54
CA TRP A 69 12.73 21.25 24.02
C TRP A 69 13.58 22.45 24.44
#